data_AF-E2B672-F1
#
_entry.id   AF-E2B672-F1
#
_cell.length_a   1.000
_cell.length_b   1.000
_cell.length_c   1.000
_cell.angle_alpha   90.00
_cell.angle_beta   90.00
_cell.angle_gamma   90.00
#
_symmetry.space_group_name_H-M   'P 1'
#
loop_
_entity.id
_entity.type
_entity.pdbx_description
1 polymer ?
#
loop_
_entity_poly.entity_id
_entity_poly.type
_entity_poly.pdbx_seq_one_letter_code
_entity_poly.pdbx_strand_id
1 'polypeptide(L)'
;TFAGILKINPYGDDCPVTKNECVGHVQKRMGSRLRNIKQKRKLGGKKRLTDGVIKKLTIYYILTIRRNVDSVQKMKEAIIATLDHYCSTD
;
A
#
# COMPACT_ATOMS: atom_id res chain seq x y z
N THR A 1 1.71 14.36 -16.89
CA THR A 1 2.90 13.97 -16.07
C THR A 1 3.06 14.93 -14.91
N PHE A 2 3.70 14.55 -13.80
CA PHE A 2 3.97 15.46 -12.65
C PHE A 2 4.59 16.79 -13.09
N ALA A 3 5.57 16.77 -13.99
CA ALA A 3 6.16 17.96 -14.59
C ALA A 3 5.13 18.87 -15.31
N GLY A 4 4.11 18.29 -15.93
CA GLY A 4 3.02 19.04 -16.56
C GLY A 4 2.07 19.69 -15.54
N ILE A 5 1.83 19.02 -14.40
CA ILE A 5 1.01 19.59 -13.31
C ILE A 5 1.75 20.77 -12.67
N LEU A 6 3.06 20.63 -12.42
CA LEU A 6 3.89 21.72 -11.93
C LEU A 6 3.92 22.91 -12.89
N LYS A 7 3.94 22.66 -14.21
CA LYS A 7 3.95 23.72 -15.22
C LYS A 7 2.61 24.47 -15.32
N ILE A 8 1.48 23.75 -15.23
CA ILE A 8 0.14 24.35 -15.32
C ILE A 8 -0.22 25.05 -14.00
N ASN A 9 0.37 24.61 -12.89
CA ASN A 9 0.11 25.09 -11.52
C ASN A 9 -1.39 25.35 -11.23
N PRO A 10 -2.27 24.34 -11.44
CA PRO A 10 -3.72 24.55 -11.38
C PRO A 10 -4.25 24.91 -9.98
N TYR A 11 -3.42 24.73 -8.94
CA TYR A 11 -3.77 24.99 -7.55
C TYR A 11 -3.13 26.26 -6.98
N GLY A 12 -2.35 26.98 -7.77
CA GLY A 12 -1.64 28.18 -7.34
C GLY A 12 -0.48 27.90 -6.36
N ASP A 13 0.25 28.97 -6.03
CA ASP A 13 1.45 28.89 -5.18
C ASP A 13 1.11 28.60 -3.70
N ASP A 14 -0.14 28.85 -3.30
CA ASP A 14 -0.64 28.55 -1.95
C ASP A 14 -0.76 27.03 -1.68
N CYS A 15 -0.81 26.20 -2.73
CA CYS A 15 -0.96 24.75 -2.60
C CYS A 15 0.05 23.99 -3.49
N PRO A 16 1.34 23.97 -3.10
CA PRO A 16 2.37 23.30 -3.88
C PRO A 16 2.16 21.79 -3.93
N VAL A 17 2.06 21.25 -5.14
CA VAL A 17 1.87 19.81 -5.36
C VAL A 17 3.17 19.06 -5.06
N THR A 18 3.17 18.29 -3.98
CA THR A 18 4.28 17.39 -3.63
C THR A 18 4.03 15.98 -4.13
N LYS A 19 5.07 15.37 -4.71
CA LYS A 19 5.00 14.01 -5.20
C LYS A 19 5.26 13.04 -4.06
N ASN A 20 4.25 12.26 -3.69
CA ASN A 20 4.44 11.11 -2.81
C ASN A 20 5.08 9.95 -3.59
N GLU A 21 6.40 10.03 -3.74
CA GLU A 21 7.18 9.04 -4.46
C GLU A 21 7.08 7.66 -3.82
N CYS A 22 7.30 6.63 -4.64
CA CYS A 22 7.43 5.23 -4.22
C CYS A 22 6.19 4.53 -3.63
N VAL A 23 5.15 5.22 -3.16
CA VAL A 23 3.96 4.58 -2.56
C VAL A 23 3.26 3.64 -3.55
N GLY A 24 3.03 4.11 -4.78
CA GLY A 24 2.45 3.27 -5.83
C GLY A 24 3.37 2.12 -6.27
N HIS A 25 4.69 2.32 -6.20
CA HIS A 25 5.66 1.27 -6.49
C HIS A 25 5.61 0.17 -5.42
N VAL A 26 5.60 0.56 -4.15
CA VAL A 26 5.48 -0.37 -3.01
C VAL A 26 4.18 -1.16 -3.10
N GLN A 27 3.07 -0.51 -3.46
CA GLN A 27 1.77 -1.16 -3.68
C GLN A 27 1.87 -2.28 -4.73
N LYS A 28 2.44 -1.95 -5.89
CA LYS A 28 2.63 -2.90 -7.01
C LYS A 28 3.58 -4.04 -6.63
N ARG A 29 4.67 -3.74 -5.93
CA ARG A 29 5.67 -4.72 -5.49
C ARG A 29 5.07 -5.72 -4.52
N MET A 30 4.35 -5.26 -3.49
CA MET A 30 3.69 -6.14 -2.52
C MET A 30 2.66 -7.05 -3.20
N GLY A 31 1.74 -6.48 -3.98
CA GLY A 31 0.71 -7.26 -4.64
C GLY A 31 1.29 -8.32 -5.60
N SER A 32 2.35 -8.00 -6.33
CA SER A 32 2.99 -8.95 -7.24
C SER A 32 3.71 -10.07 -6.50
N ARG A 33 4.43 -9.75 -5.41
CA ARG A 33 5.07 -10.77 -4.56
C ARG A 33 4.06 -11.73 -3.94
N LEU A 34 2.94 -11.20 -3.43
CA LEU A 34 1.87 -12.02 -2.85
C LEU A 34 1.22 -12.95 -3.90
N ARG A 35 0.96 -12.45 -5.10
CA ARG A 35 0.43 -13.28 -6.21
C ARG A 35 1.42 -14.37 -6.63
N ASN A 36 2.71 -14.05 -6.71
CA ASN A 36 3.75 -15.03 -7.04
C ASN A 36 3.85 -16.13 -5.97
N ILE A 37 3.82 -15.77 -4.69
CA ILE A 37 3.83 -16.74 -3.58
C ILE A 37 2.55 -17.58 -3.58
N LYS A 38 1.38 -16.97 -3.83
CA LYS A 38 0.09 -17.67 -3.97
C LYS A 38 0.21 -18.82 -4.98
N GLN A 39 0.82 -18.55 -6.14
CA GLN A 39 1.00 -19.54 -7.20
C GLN A 39 2.07 -20.57 -6.84
N LYS A 40 3.26 -20.13 -6.40
CA LYS A 40 4.40 -21.01 -6.07
C LYS A 40 4.07 -21.99 -4.94
N ARG A 41 3.29 -21.57 -3.95
CA ARG A 41 2.96 -22.36 -2.75
C ARG A 41 1.53 -22.91 -2.76
N LYS A 42 0.78 -22.75 -3.86
CA LYS A 42 -0.62 -23.19 -4.00
C LYS A 42 -1.50 -22.74 -2.82
N LEU A 43 -1.39 -21.47 -2.42
CA LEU A 43 -2.11 -20.88 -1.28
C LEU A 43 -3.49 -20.30 -1.65
N GLY A 44 -3.94 -20.51 -2.89
CA GLY A 44 -5.28 -20.12 -3.33
C GLY A 44 -6.38 -21.01 -2.75
N GLY A 45 -7.64 -20.62 -2.96
CA GLY A 45 -8.83 -21.37 -2.54
C GLY A 45 -9.79 -20.56 -1.67
N LYS A 46 -10.98 -21.11 -1.41
CA LYS A 46 -11.99 -20.51 -0.53
C LYS A 46 -11.42 -20.38 0.89
N LYS A 47 -11.60 -19.21 1.53
CA LYS A 47 -11.01 -18.85 2.84
C LYS A 47 -9.47 -18.87 2.91
N ARG A 48 -8.76 -18.80 1.78
CA ARG A 48 -7.30 -18.72 1.74
C ARG A 48 -6.83 -17.40 1.13
N LEU A 49 -5.59 -17.34 0.64
CA LEU A 49 -5.01 -16.16 0.02
C LEU A 49 -5.63 -15.91 -1.37
N THR A 50 -6.82 -15.33 -1.39
CA THR A 50 -7.52 -14.93 -2.62
C THR A 50 -7.01 -13.58 -3.14
N ASP A 51 -7.27 -13.27 -4.42
CA ASP A 51 -6.90 -11.97 -4.98
C ASP A 51 -7.62 -10.80 -4.29
N GLY A 52 -8.83 -11.04 -3.76
CA GLY A 52 -9.54 -10.09 -2.92
C GLY A 52 -8.81 -9.80 -1.60
N VAL A 53 -8.33 -10.85 -0.92
CA VAL A 53 -7.52 -10.71 0.31
C VAL A 53 -6.21 -10.00 0.01
N ILE A 54 -5.50 -10.38 -1.05
CA ILE A 54 -4.27 -9.70 -1.49
C ILE A 54 -4.52 -8.21 -1.76
N LYS A 55 -5.61 -7.88 -2.45
CA LYS A 55 -5.99 -6.48 -2.73
C LYS A 55 -6.24 -5.71 -1.45
N LYS A 56 -7.02 -6.26 -0.51
CA LYS A 56 -7.27 -5.65 0.80
C LYS A 56 -5.97 -5.42 1.57
N LEU A 57 -5.15 -6.45 1.77
CA LEU A 57 -3.86 -6.36 2.47
C LEU A 57 -2.95 -5.29 1.87
N THR A 58 -2.86 -5.26 0.54
CA THR A 58 -2.02 -4.28 -0.17
C THR A 58 -2.55 -2.84 0.00
N ILE A 59 -3.87 -2.64 0.05
CA ILE A 59 -4.49 -1.32 0.27
C ILE A 59 -4.21 -0.85 1.71
N TYR A 60 -4.48 -1.69 2.72
CA TYR A 60 -4.26 -1.31 4.11
C TYR A 60 -2.79 -1.01 4.40
N TYR A 61 -1.88 -1.82 3.86
CA TYR A 61 -0.43 -1.59 3.99
C TYR A 61 0.01 -0.22 3.44
N ILE A 62 -0.52 0.19 2.29
CA ILE A 62 -0.20 1.50 1.72
C ILE A 62 -0.90 2.64 2.46
N LEU A 63 -2.10 2.40 2.98
CA LEU A 63 -2.84 3.37 3.76
C LEU A 63 -2.12 3.70 5.07
N THR A 64 -1.55 2.71 5.76
CA THR A 64 -0.76 2.93 6.98
C THR A 64 0.51 3.72 6.71
N ILE A 65 1.19 3.46 5.58
CA ILE A 65 2.35 4.26 5.14
C ILE A 65 1.94 5.72 4.89
N ARG A 66 0.84 5.95 4.15
CA ARG A 66 0.36 7.30 3.86
C ARG A 66 -0.04 8.09 5.11
N ARG A 67 -0.61 7.41 6.10
CA ARG A 67 -1.08 8.02 7.35
C ARG A 67 0.03 8.32 8.35
N ASN A 68 1.21 7.71 8.20
CA ASN A 68 2.32 7.81 9.14
C ASN A 68 3.61 8.28 8.45
N VAL A 69 3.50 9.10 7.40
CA VAL A 69 4.66 9.55 6.60
C VAL A 69 5.73 10.22 7.46
N ASP A 70 5.34 10.84 8.58
CA ASP A 70 6.22 11.58 9.49
C ASP A 70 7.02 10.68 10.45
N SER A 71 6.72 9.37 10.55
CA SER A 71 7.40 8.46 11.48
C SER A 71 7.48 7.03 10.97
N VAL A 72 8.71 6.59 10.70
CA VAL A 72 9.01 5.20 10.33
C VAL A 72 8.59 4.20 11.42
N GLN A 73 8.74 4.60 12.68
CA GLN A 73 8.35 3.75 13.80
C GLN A 73 6.82 3.54 13.83
N LYS A 74 6.04 4.62 13.72
CA LYS A 74 4.57 4.53 13.65
C LYS A 74 4.10 3.77 12.41
N MET A 75 4.78 3.93 11.27
CA MET A 75 4.51 3.12 10.07
C MET A 75 4.66 1.62 10.36
N LYS A 76 5.79 1.23 10.96
CA LYS A 76 6.07 -0.18 11.28
C LYS A 76 5.01 -0.75 12.22
N GLU A 77 4.69 -0.03 13.29
CA GLU A 77 3.69 -0.44 14.28
C GLU A 77 2.30 -0.61 13.63
N ALA A 78 1.86 0.37 12.83
CA ALA A 78 0.58 0.30 12.14
C ALA A 78 0.51 -0.84 11.10
N ILE A 79 1.62 -1.13 10.41
CA ILE A 79 1.74 -2.25 9.48
C ILE A 79 1.59 -3.58 10.22
N ILE A 80 2.30 -3.75 11.35
CA ILE A 80 2.24 -4.98 12.15
C ILE A 80 0.83 -5.16 12.72
N ALA A 81 0.25 -4.11 13.31
CA ALA A 81 -1.12 -4.16 13.83
C ALA A 81 -2.16 -4.55 12.76
N THR A 82 -1.98 -4.06 11.53
CA THR A 82 -2.84 -4.47 10.39
C THR A 82 -2.67 -5.94 10.08
N LEU A 83 -1.42 -6.43 10.04
CA LEU A 83 -1.15 -7.84 9.77
C LEU A 83 -1.76 -8.73 10.86
N ASP A 84 -1.53 -8.39 12.13
CA ASP A 84 -2.05 -9.12 13.28
C ASP A 84 -3.58 -9.16 13.25
N HIS A 85 -4.25 -8.05 12.98
CA HIS A 85 -5.72 -8.03 12.83
C HIS A 85 -6.23 -9.00 11.76
N TYR A 86 -5.51 -9.14 10.64
CA TYR A 86 -5.86 -10.10 9.58
C TYR A 86 -5.47 -11.55 9.90
N CYS A 87 -4.51 -11.76 10.80
CA CYS A 87 -4.11 -13.08 11.27
C CYS A 87 -4.94 -13.57 12.47
N SER A 88 -5.50 -12.65 13.25
CA SER A 88 -6.28 -12.90 14.47
C SER A 88 -7.78 -13.02 14.24
N THR A 89 -8.26 -13.05 12.99
CA THR A 89 -9.64 -13.44 12.73
C THR A 89 -9.80 -14.93 13.01
N ASP A 90 -10.35 -15.21 14.19
CA ASP A 90 -11.02 -16.44 14.63
C ASP A 90 -12.08 -16.93 13.61
#